data_AF-X1EL91-F1
#
_entry.id   AF-X1EL91-F1
#
_cell.length_a   1.000
_cell.length_b   1.000
_cell.length_c   1.000
_cell.angle_alpha   90.00
_cell.angle_beta   90.00
_cell.angle_gamma   90.00
#
_symmetry.space_group_name_H-M   'P 1'
#
loop_
_entity.id
_entity.type
_entity.pdbx_description
1 polymer ?
#
loop_
_entity_poly.entity_id
_entity_poly.type
_entity_poly.pdbx_seq_one_letter_code
_entity_poly.pdbx_strand_id
1 'polypeptide(L)'
;LNFSSMIELVGSLGILAGIIFIVAALIIGYLFGGSESGIKNVMGLGTAQRNVSAALVVAGQNFDADVITYVMVIAIIGLVVLMPAAGELGKRSAD
;
A
#
# COMPACT_ATOMS: atom_id res chain seq x y z
N LEU A 1 16.70 -13.37 -8.03
CA LEU A 1 15.61 -12.42 -8.36
C LEU A 1 14.72 -13.08 -9.40
N ASN A 2 13.50 -13.47 -9.03
CA ASN A 2 12.59 -14.20 -9.91
C ASN A 2 11.85 -13.22 -10.84
N PHE A 3 12.53 -12.80 -11.92
CA PHE A 3 11.96 -11.89 -12.92
C PHE A 3 10.72 -12.46 -13.62
N SER A 4 10.62 -13.78 -13.73
CA SER A 4 9.43 -14.47 -14.27
C SER A 4 8.19 -14.22 -13.43
N SER A 5 8.30 -14.33 -12.11
CA SER A 5 7.17 -14.08 -11.19
C SER A 5 6.75 -12.60 -11.20
N MET A 6 7.70 -11.66 -11.38
CA MET A 6 7.36 -10.24 -11.55
C MET A 6 6.57 -9.98 -12.84
N ILE A 7 6.91 -10.66 -13.94
CA ILE A 7 6.21 -10.56 -15.23
C ILE A 7 4.84 -11.22 -15.17
N GLU A 8 4.72 -12.37 -14.50
CA GLU A 8 3.41 -13.00 -14.24
C GLU A 8 2.51 -12.14 -13.35
N LEU A 9 3.06 -11.36 -12.41
CA LEU A 9 2.26 -10.42 -11.61
C LEU A 9 1.67 -9.28 -12.44
N VAL A 10 2.44 -8.80 -13.43
CA VAL A 10 1.94 -7.84 -14.42
C VAL A 10 0.86 -8.48 -15.30
N GLY A 11 1.04 -9.75 -15.68
CA GLY A 11 0.09 -10.52 -16.49
C GLY A 11 -1.18 -10.99 -15.77
N SER A 12 -1.16 -11.12 -14.44
CA SER A 12 -2.24 -11.72 -13.63
C SER A 12 -3.12 -10.72 -12.88
N LEU A 13 -2.95 -9.41 -13.12
CA LEU A 13 -3.64 -8.32 -12.40
C LEU A 13 -3.29 -8.20 -10.90
N GLY A 14 -2.27 -8.92 -10.40
CA GLY A 14 -1.89 -8.86 -8.98
C GLY A 14 -1.39 -7.47 -8.54
N ILE A 15 -0.70 -6.75 -9.43
CA ILE A 15 -0.35 -5.34 -9.21
C ILE A 15 -1.60 -4.48 -9.07
N LEU A 16 -2.58 -4.67 -9.96
CA LEU A 16 -3.82 -3.90 -9.96
C LEU A 16 -4.61 -4.15 -8.67
N ALA A 17 -4.69 -5.40 -8.22
CA ALA A 17 -5.29 -5.77 -6.94
C ALA A 17 -4.60 -5.06 -5.76
N GLY A 18 -3.26 -5.02 -5.76
CA GLY A 18 -2.48 -4.30 -4.75
C GLY A 18 -2.78 -2.79 -4.72
N ILE A 19 -2.84 -2.15 -5.89
CA ILE A 19 -3.17 -0.73 -6.01
C ILE A 19 -4.59 -0.45 -5.52
N ILE A 20 -5.57 -1.23 -5.99
CA ILE A 20 -6.97 -1.11 -5.56
C ILE A 20 -7.07 -1.25 -4.05
N PHE A 21 -6.38 -2.24 -3.47
CA PHE A 21 -6.37 -2.44 -2.04
C PHE A 21 -5.84 -1.21 -1.27
N ILE A 22 -4.70 -0.65 -1.70
CA ILE A 22 -4.08 0.50 -1.04
C ILE A 22 -4.97 1.75 -1.14
N VAL A 23 -5.53 2.01 -2.33
CA VAL A 23 -6.41 3.15 -2.55
C VAL A 23 -7.71 3.01 -1.76
N ALA A 24 -8.31 1.81 -1.77
CA ALA A 24 -9.51 1.54 -0.98
C ALA A 24 -9.24 1.72 0.53
N ALA A 25 -8.12 1.20 1.04
CA ALA A 25 -7.72 1.37 2.43
C ALA A 25 -7.53 2.85 2.80
N LEU A 26 -6.91 3.65 1.93
CA LEU A 26 -6.75 5.09 2.12
C LEU A 26 -8.11 5.79 2.19
N ILE A 27 -9.00 5.51 1.22
CA ILE A 27 -10.33 6.13 1.16
C ILE A 27 -11.15 5.76 2.41
N ILE A 28 -11.15 4.49 2.80
CA ILE A 28 -11.86 4.02 3.99
C ILE A 28 -11.31 4.72 5.24
N GLY A 29 -9.99 4.72 5.44
CA GLY A 29 -9.39 5.42 6.58
C GLY A 29 -9.68 6.92 6.61
N TYR A 30 -9.68 7.57 5.44
CA TYR A 30 -9.98 8.99 5.33
C TYR A 30 -11.45 9.32 5.61
N LEU A 31 -12.38 8.49 5.13
CA LEU A 31 -13.81 8.66 5.39
C LEU A 31 -14.16 8.48 6.87
N PHE A 32 -13.48 7.56 7.56
CA PHE A 32 -13.72 7.26 8.97
C PHE A 32 -12.91 8.14 9.94
N GLY A 33 -12.02 9.01 9.45
CA GLY A 33 -11.16 9.87 10.27
C GLY A 33 -11.81 11.10 10.93
N GLY A 34 -13.14 11.17 10.98
CA GLY A 34 -13.87 12.25 11.66
C GLY A 34 -13.98 13.56 10.86
N SER A 35 -14.25 14.67 11.54
CA SER A 35 -14.52 15.97 10.92
C SER A 35 -13.29 16.85 10.72
N GLU A 36 -12.22 16.62 11.47
CA GLU A 36 -11.00 17.42 11.39
C GLU A 36 -10.12 16.97 10.22
N SER A 37 -9.80 17.88 9.30
CA SER A 37 -9.02 17.59 8.08
C SER A 37 -7.69 16.90 8.37
N GLY A 38 -6.98 17.33 9.43
CA GLY A 38 -5.72 16.71 9.85
C GLY A 38 -5.88 15.25 10.30
N ILE A 39 -6.91 14.96 11.10
CA ILE A 39 -7.18 13.60 11.60
C ILE A 39 -7.55 12.66 10.45
N LYS A 40 -8.36 13.13 9.50
CA LYS A 40 -8.72 12.35 8.30
C LYS A 40 -7.51 11.97 7.47
N ASN A 41 -6.59 12.91 7.26
CA ASN A 41 -5.38 12.69 6.49
C ASN A 41 -4.47 11.64 7.15
N VAL A 42 -4.24 11.76 8.45
CA VAL A 42 -3.43 10.79 9.21
C VAL A 42 -4.10 9.42 9.23
N MET A 43 -5.42 9.36 9.41
CA MET A 43 -6.15 8.08 9.46
C MET A 43 -6.16 7.37 8.10
N GLY A 44 -6.35 8.10 7.00
CA GLY A 44 -6.26 7.53 5.65
C GLY A 44 -4.87 6.97 5.34
N LEU A 45 -3.83 7.75 5.58
CA LEU A 45 -2.44 7.32 5.35
C LEU A 45 -2.03 6.17 6.28
N GLY A 46 -2.40 6.24 7.56
CA GLY A 46 -2.11 5.19 8.55
C GLY A 46 -2.82 3.88 8.26
N THR A 47 -4.03 3.93 7.68
CA THR A 47 -4.77 2.73 7.26
C THR A 47 -4.15 2.07 6.04
N ALA A 48 -3.67 2.86 5.08
CA ALA A 48 -3.08 2.35 3.85
C ALA A 48 -1.63 1.85 4.03
N GLN A 49 -0.88 2.43 4.97
CA GLN A 49 0.52 2.07 5.22
C GLN A 49 0.62 0.84 6.13
N ARG A 50 0.72 -0.35 5.51
CA ARG A 50 0.83 -1.63 6.22
C ARG A 50 2.28 -1.97 6.59
N ASN A 51 2.45 -2.78 7.63
CA ASN A 51 3.76 -3.26 8.06
C ASN A 51 4.31 -4.34 7.09
N VAL A 52 5.20 -3.91 6.19
CA VAL A 52 5.85 -4.79 5.21
C VAL A 52 6.78 -5.80 5.88
N SER A 53 7.47 -5.43 6.96
CA SER A 53 8.37 -6.34 7.69
C SER A 53 7.62 -7.56 8.24
N ALA A 54 6.46 -7.34 8.85
CA ALA A 54 5.61 -8.43 9.33
C ALA A 54 5.11 -9.32 8.16
N ALA A 55 4.71 -8.71 7.05
CA ALA A 55 4.28 -9.44 5.86
C ALA A 55 5.41 -10.30 5.26
N LEU A 56 6.65 -9.79 5.22
CA LEU A 56 7.82 -10.52 4.74
C LEU A 56 8.18 -11.71 5.64
N VAL A 57 8.06 -11.56 6.96
CA VAL A 57 8.28 -12.67 7.91
C VAL A 57 7.26 -13.78 7.67
N VAL A 58 5.97 -13.44 7.59
CA VAL A 58 4.91 -14.43 7.34
C VAL A 58 5.08 -15.09 5.96
N ALA A 59 5.40 -14.31 4.93
CA ALA A 59 5.66 -14.81 3.58
C ALA A 59 6.85 -15.77 3.55
N GLY A 60 7.98 -15.40 4.17
CA GLY A 60 9.18 -16.24 4.17
C GLY A 60 9.08 -17.49 5.03
N GLN A 61 8.18 -17.51 6.02
CA GLN A 61 7.99 -18.67 6.90
C GLN A 61 6.92 -19.65 6.42
N ASN A 62 5.92 -19.19 5.65
CA ASN A 62 4.72 -19.99 5.36
C ASN A 62 4.42 -20.16 3.86
N PHE A 63 5.15 -19.49 2.97
CA PHE A 63 4.87 -19.49 1.54
C PHE A 63 6.15 -19.60 0.70
N ASP A 64 5.97 -19.88 -0.60
CA ASP A 64 7.05 -19.93 -1.57
C ASP A 64 7.69 -18.56 -1.85
N ALA A 65 8.89 -18.58 -2.46
CA ALA A 65 9.69 -17.38 -2.75
C ALA A 65 8.97 -16.35 -3.65
N ASP A 66 7.97 -16.77 -4.41
CA ASP A 66 7.17 -15.88 -5.25
C ASP A 66 6.32 -14.91 -4.43
N VAL A 67 5.80 -15.35 -3.27
CA VAL A 67 5.02 -14.49 -2.38
C VAL A 67 5.87 -13.40 -1.77
N ILE A 68 7.12 -13.69 -1.42
CA ILE A 68 8.09 -12.67 -0.96
C ILE A 68 8.29 -11.62 -2.05
N THR A 69 8.45 -12.06 -3.30
CA THR A 69 8.61 -11.17 -4.46
C THR A 69 7.37 -10.27 -4.62
N TYR A 70 6.17 -10.83 -4.47
CA TYR A 70 4.91 -10.08 -4.52
C TYR A 70 4.77 -9.05 -3.41
N VAL A 71 5.11 -9.41 -2.16
CA VAL A 71 5.09 -8.49 -1.03
C VAL A 71 6.05 -7.32 -1.26
N MET A 72 7.25 -7.58 -1.79
CA MET A 72 8.21 -6.52 -2.11
C MET A 72 7.72 -5.60 -3.22
N VAL A 73 7.13 -6.15 -4.29
CA VAL A 73 6.56 -5.34 -5.38
C VAL A 73 5.45 -4.42 -4.86
N ILE A 74 4.51 -4.96 -4.09
CA ILE A 74 3.41 -4.18 -3.52
C ILE A 74 3.93 -3.13 -2.53
N ALA A 75 4.98 -3.41 -1.77
CA ALA A 75 5.60 -2.43 -0.88
C ALA A 75 6.16 -1.22 -1.64
N ILE A 76 6.87 -1.45 -2.75
CA ILE A 76 7.38 -0.38 -3.62
C ILE A 76 6.22 0.42 -4.22
N ILE A 77 5.20 -0.26 -4.74
CA ILE A 77 4.00 0.39 -5.28
C ILE A 77 3.32 1.25 -4.22
N GLY A 78 3.15 0.72 -3.00
CA GLY A 78 2.55 1.46 -1.90
C GLY A 78 3.32 2.72 -1.56
N LEU A 79 4.65 2.66 -1.55
CA LEU A 79 5.49 3.85 -1.37
C LEU A 79 5.27 4.88 -2.49
N VAL A 80 5.26 4.44 -3.75
CA VAL A 80 5.05 5.29 -4.93
C VAL A 80 3.66 5.93 -4.94
N VAL A 81 2.63 5.24 -4.46
CA VAL A 81 1.25 5.76 -4.40
C VAL A 81 1.01 6.66 -3.19
N LEU A 82 1.52 6.26 -2.02
CA LEU A 82 1.22 6.94 -0.76
C LEU A 82 2.09 8.18 -0.53
N MET A 83 3.30 8.24 -1.08
CA MET A 83 4.15 9.42 -0.94
C MET A 83 3.55 10.68 -1.63
N PRO A 84 3.08 10.61 -2.89
CA PRO A 84 2.34 11.72 -3.50
C PRO A 84 1.03 12.02 -2.78
N ALA A 85 0.29 10.99 -2.36
CA ALA A 85 -0.95 11.17 -1.62
C ALA A 85 -0.70 11.92 -0.30
N ALA A 86 0.33 11.56 0.44
CA ALA A 86 0.73 12.26 1.67
C ALA A 86 1.10 13.72 1.40
N GLY A 87 1.83 13.99 0.31
CA GLY A 87 2.18 15.36 -0.09
C GLY A 87 0.96 16.20 -0.45
N GLU A 88 0.00 15.64 -1.17
CA GLU A 88 -1.25 16.33 -1.55
C GLU A 88 -2.16 16.58 -0.35
N LEU A 89 -2.32 15.59 0.52
CA LEU A 89 -3.11 15.73 1.75
C LEU A 89 -2.46 16.72 2.72
N GLY A 90 -1.12 16.73 2.83
CA GLY A 90 -0.38 17.68 3.67
C GLY A 90 -0.55 19.13 3.22
N LYS A 91 -0.56 19.39 1.91
CA LYS A 91 -0.86 20.73 1.36
C LYS A 91 -2.24 21.22 1.77
N ARG A 92 -3.27 20.36 1.68
CA ARG A 92 -4.66 20.69 2.02
C ARG A 92 -4.95 20.85 3.52
N SER A 93 -4.03 20.42 4.39
CA SER A 93 -4.11 20.68 5.83
C SER A 93 -3.41 21.95 6.26
N ALA A 94 -2.57 22.54 5.40
CA ALA A 94 -1.85 23.78 5.68
C ALA A 94 -2.63 25.04 5.23
N ASP A 95 -3.66 24.86 4.40
CA ASP A 95 -4.68 25.87 4.05
C ASP A 95 -5.86 25.82 5.04
#